data_AF-A0ABD3IRU7-F1
#
_entry.id   AF-A0ABD3IRU7-F1
#
_cell.length_a   1.000
_cell.length_b   1.000
_cell.length_c   1.000
_cell.angle_alpha   90.00
_cell.angle_beta   90.00
_cell.angle_gamma   90.00
#
_symmetry.space_group_name_H-M   'P 1'
#
loop_
_entity.id
_entity.type
_entity.pdbx_description
1 polymer ?
#
loop_
_entity_poly.entity_id
_entity_poly.type
_entity_poly.pdbx_seq_one_letter_code
_entity_poly.pdbx_strand_id
1 'polypeptide(L)'
;MLCNAGMVSDQNILDLQLSKFDCLMALNVQDVVACVKHAARSVVKGRVGGSIVCAGSVGRDCGGGRTNYRMLKHAVVGLVRSASVLSGAHGIRANCISPCAVATQLTSGMALKGKGGR
;
A
#
# COMPACT_ATOMS: atom_id res chain seq x y z
N MET A 1 12.83 4.20 -6.44
CA MET A 1 11.71 3.34 -6.91
C MET A 1 10.42 3.78 -6.25
N LEU A 2 9.30 3.82 -6.98
CA LEU A 2 7.97 4.17 -6.46
C LEU A 2 7.00 3.00 -6.63
N CYS A 3 6.42 2.49 -5.53
CA CYS A 3 5.37 1.47 -5.55
C CYS A 3 4.00 2.11 -5.30
N ASN A 4 3.27 2.46 -6.38
CA ASN A 4 2.02 3.22 -6.31
C ASN A 4 0.75 2.44 -6.69
N ALA A 5 0.88 1.31 -7.39
CA ALA A 5 -0.27 0.54 -7.84
C ALA A 5 -1.13 0.07 -6.65
N GLY A 6 -2.45 0.16 -6.81
CA GLY A 6 -3.38 -0.34 -5.80
C GLY A 6 -4.83 -0.31 -6.26
N MET A 7 -5.61 -1.23 -5.71
CA MET A 7 -7.06 -1.33 -5.93
C MET A 7 -7.81 -1.17 -4.61
N VAL A 8 -8.98 -0.53 -4.68
CA VAL A 8 -9.89 -0.37 -3.55
C VAL A 8 -10.97 -1.43 -3.62
N SER A 9 -11.31 -2.01 -2.47
CA SER A 9 -12.44 -2.93 -2.33
C SER A 9 -13.22 -2.60 -1.07
N ASP A 10 -14.54 -2.49 -1.22
CA ASP A 10 -15.49 -2.16 -0.16
C ASP A 10 -16.08 -3.44 0.44
N GLN A 11 -15.27 -4.18 1.20
CA GLN A 11 -15.73 -5.34 1.97
C GLN A 11 -15.63 -5.05 3.47
N ASN A 12 -16.68 -5.44 4.19
CA ASN A 12 -16.66 -5.51 5.65
C ASN A 12 -16.09 -6.88 6.08
N ILE A 13 -15.84 -7.07 7.36
CA ILE A 13 -15.26 -8.32 7.87
C ILE A 13 -16.23 -9.51 7.82
N LEU A 14 -17.54 -9.25 7.91
CA LEU A 14 -18.58 -10.29 7.93
C LEU A 14 -18.79 -10.91 6.53
N ASP A 15 -18.65 -10.09 5.48
CA ASP A 15 -18.82 -10.48 4.08
C ASP A 15 -17.48 -10.74 3.38
N LEU A 16 -16.40 -10.87 4.15
CA LEU A 16 -15.06 -11.00 3.61
C LEU A 16 -14.87 -12.33 2.88
N GLN A 17 -14.81 -12.27 1.55
CA GLN A 17 -14.41 -13.41 0.73
C GLN A 17 -12.88 -13.53 0.67
N LEU A 18 -12.35 -14.62 1.22
CA LEU A 18 -10.91 -14.89 1.24
C LEU A 18 -10.27 -14.90 -0.15
N SER A 19 -10.93 -15.49 -1.15
CA SER A 19 -10.41 -15.52 -2.52
C SER A 19 -10.20 -14.11 -3.12
N LYS A 20 -11.11 -13.17 -2.86
CA LYS A 20 -10.95 -11.76 -3.25
C LYS A 20 -9.86 -11.08 -2.44
N PHE A 21 -9.77 -11.38 -1.15
CA PHE A 21 -8.71 -10.86 -0.29
C PHE A 21 -7.32 -11.29 -0.78
N ASP A 22 -7.14 -12.56 -1.12
CA ASP A 22 -5.88 -13.11 -1.64
C ASP A 22 -5.47 -12.42 -2.94
N CYS A 23 -6.43 -12.19 -3.85
CA CYS A 23 -6.20 -11.43 -5.07
C CYS A 23 -5.75 -9.99 -4.76
N LEU A 24 -6.41 -9.30 -3.83
CA LEU A 24 -6.03 -7.96 -3.43
C LEU A 24 -4.67 -7.92 -2.73
N MET A 25 -4.34 -8.95 -1.95
CA MET A 25 -3.04 -9.11 -1.31
C MET A 25 -1.91 -9.28 -2.33
N ALA A 26 -2.14 -10.11 -3.35
CA ALA A 26 -1.20 -10.27 -4.46
C ALA A 26 -0.92 -8.92 -5.12
N LEU A 27 -1.97 -8.20 -5.53
CA LEU A 27 -1.85 -6.94 -6.26
C LEU A 27 -1.30 -5.77 -5.43
N ASN A 28 -1.71 -5.63 -4.17
CA ASN A 28 -1.39 -4.43 -3.39
C ASN A 28 -0.13 -4.59 -2.52
N VAL A 29 0.25 -5.83 -2.18
CA VAL A 29 1.31 -6.07 -1.20
C VAL A 29 2.40 -6.98 -1.77
N GLN A 30 2.06 -8.12 -2.38
CA GLN A 30 3.09 -9.00 -2.94
C GLN A 30 3.90 -8.30 -4.03
N ASP A 31 3.25 -7.50 -4.87
CA ASP A 31 3.93 -6.67 -5.87
C ASP A 31 4.91 -5.69 -5.22
N VAL A 32 4.52 -5.02 -4.14
CA VAL A 32 5.39 -4.09 -3.40
C VAL A 32 6.56 -4.84 -2.73
N VAL A 33 6.31 -6.02 -2.17
CA VAL A 33 7.36 -6.88 -1.59
C VAL A 33 8.38 -7.27 -2.65
N ALA A 34 7.91 -7.72 -3.82
CA ALA A 34 8.79 -8.08 -4.94
C ALA A 34 9.63 -6.88 -5.38
N CYS A 35 8.99 -5.72 -5.56
CA CYS A 35 9.63 -4.45 -5.91
C CYS A 35 10.75 -4.08 -4.93
N VAL A 36 10.44 -4.04 -3.63
CA VAL A 36 11.40 -3.72 -2.56
C VAL A 36 12.56 -4.72 -2.56
N LYS A 37 12.26 -6.03 -2.65
CA LYS A 37 13.28 -7.10 -2.67
C LYS A 37 14.26 -6.92 -3.83
N HIS A 38 13.76 -6.68 -5.03
CA HIS A 38 14.59 -6.54 -6.22
C HIS A 38 15.38 -5.22 -6.22
N ALA A 39 14.76 -4.11 -5.82
CA ALA A 39 15.44 -2.83 -5.69
C ALA A 39 16.58 -2.89 -4.65
N ALA A 40 16.32 -3.47 -3.48
CA ALA A 40 17.34 -3.62 -2.45
C ALA A 40 18.51 -4.48 -2.94
N ARG A 41 18.24 -5.62 -3.60
CA ARG A 41 19.29 -6.47 -4.19
C ARG A 41 20.12 -5.73 -5.23
N SER A 42 19.50 -4.90 -6.06
CA SER A 42 20.20 -4.13 -7.09
C SER A 42 21.13 -3.09 -6.48
N VAL A 43 20.67 -2.35 -5.46
CA VAL A 43 21.50 -1.38 -4.71
C VAL A 43 22.70 -2.07 -4.06
N VAL A 44 22.47 -3.18 -3.35
CA VAL A 44 23.54 -3.90 -2.66
C VAL A 44 24.59 -4.40 -3.65
N LYS A 45 24.18 -4.97 -4.79
CA LYS A 45 25.10 -5.45 -5.84
C LYS A 45 25.86 -4.31 -6.51
N GLY A 46 25.16 -3.21 -6.81
CA GLY A 46 25.76 -2.05 -7.47
C GLY A 46 26.61 -1.17 -6.54
N ARG A 47 26.52 -1.37 -5.22
CA ARG A 47 27.13 -0.49 -4.19
C ARG A 47 26.74 0.98 -4.37
N VAL A 48 25.54 1.21 -4.88
CA VAL A 48 24.97 2.54 -5.12
C VAL A 48 23.82 2.76 -4.16
N GLY A 49 23.92 3.78 -3.30
CA GLY A 49 22.82 4.13 -2.40
C GLY A 49 21.50 4.37 -3.13
N GLY A 50 20.37 4.30 -2.43
CA GLY A 50 19.07 4.36 -3.09
C GLY A 50 17.92 4.81 -2.21
N SER A 51 16.77 5.03 -2.84
CA SER A 51 15.53 5.28 -2.12
C SER A 51 14.34 4.52 -2.71
N ILE A 52 13.52 4.00 -1.79
CA ILE A 52 12.29 3.28 -2.06
C ILE A 52 11.14 4.06 -1.44
N VAL A 53 10.10 4.33 -2.21
CA VAL A 53 8.89 5.00 -1.73
C VAL A 53 7.68 4.12 -2.05
N CYS A 54 6.84 3.84 -1.05
CA CYS A 54 5.63 3.03 -1.23
C CYS A 54 4.37 3.83 -0.89
N ALA A 55 3.27 3.56 -1.60
CA ALA A 55 1.98 4.22 -1.41
C ALA A 55 1.09 3.52 -0.37
N GLY A 56 1.02 4.15 0.79
CA GLY A 56 0.05 3.87 1.84
C GLY A 56 -1.29 4.58 1.60
N SER A 57 -1.99 4.91 2.69
CA SER A 57 -3.22 5.70 2.70
C SER A 57 -3.53 6.12 4.13
N VAL A 58 -4.00 7.34 4.35
CA VAL A 58 -4.52 7.74 5.69
C VAL A 58 -5.75 6.92 6.07
N GLY A 59 -6.49 6.41 5.08
CA GLY A 59 -7.69 5.60 5.30
C GLY A 59 -7.45 4.30 6.06
N ARG A 60 -6.18 3.91 6.24
CA ARG A 60 -5.80 2.78 7.10
C ARG A 60 -6.17 3.04 8.57
N ASP A 61 -6.03 4.29 9.03
CA ASP A 61 -6.19 4.69 10.43
C ASP A 61 -7.61 5.25 10.72
N CYS A 62 -8.44 5.44 9.68
CA CYS A 62 -9.81 5.95 9.81
C CYS A 62 -10.83 4.82 10.09
N GLY A 63 -11.81 5.04 10.98
CA GLY A 63 -12.93 4.10 11.21
C GLY A 63 -13.88 3.93 10.01
N GLY A 64 -14.74 2.88 10.02
CA GLY A 64 -15.79 2.62 9.01
C GLY A 64 -15.61 1.33 8.19
N GLY A 65 -16.34 1.18 7.07
CA GLY A 65 -16.20 0.02 6.15
C GLY A 65 -14.86 0.01 5.38
N ARG A 66 -14.52 -1.11 4.71
CA ARG A 66 -13.25 -1.40 3.97
C ARG A 66 -12.14 -2.10 4.76
N THR A 67 -12.46 -3.17 5.49
CA THR A 67 -11.50 -3.91 6.31
C THR A 67 -10.27 -4.36 5.51
N ASN A 68 -10.49 -4.92 4.32
CA ASN A 68 -9.40 -5.41 3.45
C ASN A 68 -8.44 -4.31 3.05
N TYR A 69 -8.97 -3.19 2.57
CA TYR A 69 -8.15 -2.06 2.15
C TYR A 69 -7.27 -1.54 3.29
N ARG A 70 -7.81 -1.47 4.52
CA ARG A 70 -7.04 -1.08 5.70
C ARG A 70 -5.92 -2.07 6.01
N MET A 71 -6.23 -3.37 6.03
CA MET A 71 -5.23 -4.42 6.25
C MET A 71 -4.08 -4.30 5.24
N LEU A 72 -4.40 -4.13 3.96
CA LEU A 72 -3.42 -3.97 2.89
C LEU A 72 -2.53 -2.73 3.10
N LYS A 73 -3.14 -1.59 3.44
CA LYS A 73 -2.40 -0.33 3.64
C LYS A 73 -1.60 -0.31 4.95
N HIS A 74 -1.96 -1.09 5.96
CA HIS A 74 -1.09 -1.37 7.11
C HIS A 74 0.06 -2.30 6.75
N ALA A 75 -0.18 -3.35 5.95
CA ALA A 75 0.86 -4.27 5.50
C ALA A 75 1.98 -3.55 4.74
N VAL A 76 1.63 -2.61 3.84
CA VAL A 76 2.61 -1.77 3.14
C VAL A 76 3.45 -0.92 4.10
N VAL A 77 2.85 -0.34 5.14
CA VAL A 77 3.59 0.45 6.15
C VAL A 77 4.52 -0.44 6.96
N GLY A 78 4.06 -1.63 7.37
CA GLY A 78 4.88 -2.61 8.08
C GLY A 78 6.10 -3.03 7.25
N LEU A 79 5.88 -3.30 5.96
CA LEU A 79 6.95 -3.62 5.01
C LEU A 79 7.98 -2.49 4.92
N VAL A 80 7.54 -1.24 4.76
CA VAL A 80 8.45 -0.10 4.66
C VAL A 80 9.28 0.07 5.92
N ARG A 81 8.67 -0.03 7.11
CA ARG A 81 9.38 0.07 8.39
C ARG A 81 10.43 -1.02 8.55
N SER A 82 10.09 -2.25 8.19
CA SER A 82 11.05 -3.37 8.21
C SER A 82 12.19 -3.14 7.20
N ALA A 83 11.85 -2.75 5.97
CA ALA A 83 12.82 -2.49 4.91
C ALA A 83 13.76 -1.32 5.24
N SER A 84 13.27 -0.25 5.90
CA SER A 84 14.12 0.89 6.27
C SER A 84 15.20 0.51 7.27
N VAL A 85 14.88 -0.37 8.23
CA VAL A 85 15.84 -0.81 9.26
C VAL A 85 16.90 -1.71 8.64
N LEU A 86 16.49 -2.74 7.88
CA LEU A 86 17.41 -3.73 7.32
C LEU A 86 18.28 -3.17 6.19
N SER A 87 17.77 -2.20 5.43
CA SER A 87 18.44 -1.70 4.24
C SER A 87 19.28 -0.44 4.52
N GLY A 88 19.17 0.16 5.70
CA GLY A 88 19.91 1.37 6.08
C GLY A 88 21.43 1.19 6.02
N ALA A 89 21.93 0.02 6.45
CA ALA A 89 23.36 -0.33 6.38
C ALA A 89 23.91 -0.34 4.94
N HIS A 90 23.04 -0.48 3.94
CA HIS A 90 23.39 -0.52 2.53
C HIS A 90 23.12 0.83 1.82
N GLY A 91 22.88 1.90 2.58
CA GLY A 91 22.59 3.23 2.03
C GLY A 91 21.21 3.34 1.34
N ILE A 92 20.25 2.46 1.69
CA ILE A 92 18.90 2.49 1.15
C ILE A 92 17.95 3.16 2.14
N ARG A 93 17.23 4.19 1.69
CA ARG A 93 16.16 4.83 2.46
C ARG A 93 14.80 4.36 1.97
N ALA A 94 13.99 3.73 2.82
CA ALA A 94 12.62 3.34 2.51
C ALA A 94 11.61 4.25 3.24
N ASN A 95 10.65 4.81 2.50
CA ASN A 95 9.61 5.70 3.04
C ASN A 95 8.22 5.30 2.54
N CYS A 96 7.19 5.67 3.29
CA CYS A 96 5.79 5.46 2.90
C CYS A 96 5.07 6.80 2.83
N ILE A 97 4.46 7.11 1.69
CA ILE A 97 3.57 8.26 1.54
C ILE A 97 2.13 7.82 1.81
N SER A 98 1.36 8.64 2.53
CA SER A 98 -0.01 8.30 2.93
C SER A 98 -0.96 9.40 2.47
N PRO A 99 -1.46 9.35 1.22
CA PRO A 99 -2.40 10.35 0.74
C PRO A 99 -3.75 10.27 1.48
N CYS A 100 -4.39 11.42 1.64
CA CYS A 100 -5.83 11.52 1.91
C CYS A 100 -6.63 11.41 0.61
N ALA A 101 -7.93 11.70 0.61
CA ALA A 101 -8.72 11.75 -0.61
C ALA A 101 -8.09 12.76 -1.59
N VAL A 102 -7.53 12.24 -2.69
CA VAL A 102 -6.97 13.03 -3.79
C VAL A 102 -7.77 12.69 -5.04
N ALA A 103 -8.25 13.72 -5.74
CA ALA A 103 -8.99 13.57 -6.99
C ALA A 103 -8.17 12.81 -8.04
N THR A 104 -8.44 11.52 -8.13
CA THR A 104 -7.83 10.54 -9.06
C THR A 104 -8.94 9.61 -9.56
N GLN A 105 -8.72 8.90 -10.66
CA GLN A 105 -9.70 7.92 -11.16
C GLN A 105 -10.12 6.89 -10.10
N LEU A 106 -9.22 6.53 -9.19
CA LEU A 106 -9.48 5.66 -8.05
C LEU A 106 -10.50 6.25 -7.05
N THR A 107 -10.50 7.57 -6.85
CA THR A 107 -11.48 8.27 -6.01
C THR A 107 -12.70 8.79 -6.77
N SER A 108 -12.61 8.97 -8.10
CA SER A 108 -13.70 9.50 -8.93
C SER A 108 -14.95 8.62 -8.88
N GLY A 109 -14.78 7.30 -8.75
CA GLY A 109 -15.90 6.37 -8.52
C GLY A 109 -16.46 6.40 -7.10
N MET A 110 -15.73 6.96 -6.13
CA MET A 110 -16.13 7.03 -4.72
C MET A 110 -16.89 8.33 -4.40
N ALA A 111 -16.67 9.39 -5.19
CA ALA A 111 -17.24 10.72 -4.98
C ALA A 111 -18.75 10.83 -5.28
N LEU A 112 -19.39 9.81 -5.86
CA LEU A 112 -20.81 9.87 -6.28
C LEU A 112 -21.79 9.11 -5.36
N LYS A 113 -21.36 8.57 -4.22
CA LYS A 113 -22.26 7.87 -3.28
C LYS A 113 -22.38 8.56 -1.93
N GLY A 114 -22.71 9.85 -1.96
CA GLY A 114 -22.92 10.65 -0.76
C GLY A 114 -23.82 11.85 -0.99
N LYS A 115 -25.13 11.60 -1.20
CA LYS A 115 -26.28 12.39 -0.72
C LYS A 115 -27.59 11.81 -1.29
N GLY A 116 -28.14 10.83 -0.58
CA GLY A 116 -29.53 10.39 -0.73
C GLY A 116 -30.05 10.15 0.68
N GLY A 117 -30.52 11.22 1.32
CA GLY A 117 -31.19 11.12 2.61
C GLY A 117 -32.55 10.46 2.45
N ARG A 118 -32.83 9.52 3.35
CA ARG A 118 -34.09 9.34 4.08
C ARG A 118 -33.80 8.47 5.30
#